data_AF-A0A0B6ZB00-F1
#
_entry.id   AF-A0A0B6ZB00-F1
#
_cell.length_a   1.000
_cell.length_b   1.000
_cell.length_c   1.000
_cell.angle_alpha   90.00
_cell.angle_beta   90.00
_cell.angle_gamma   90.00
#
_symmetry.space_group_name_H-M   'P 1'
#
loop_
_entity.id
_entity.type
_entity.pdbx_description
1 polymer ?
#
loop_
_entity_poly.entity_id
_entity_poly.type
_entity_poly.pdbx_seq_one_letter_code
_entity_poly.pdbx_strand_id
1 'polypeptide(L)'
;MAYSSPTNSSFTEWLHQTLLAYGKLDDSDKNAALNALIVASGPSQMYELSIRLPEFVFRDFISHLPHELVISILQYLDGQHLLVCCQVCKSWNDTINSLSGLWMRHALDTGADVSAVEVNHLLDMKYKSASAYKEPNIRKLKGQIFKDLYLKSLATLKGFRTGSSINIQKEFIDKGDWRITYVGYFGGNIVTGCDDHTVQVWDILSGRALTSVTTHSVCCLTITDTNLYTASFNANAESWNLATGRHSQTFCGH
;
A
#
# COMPACT_ATOMS: atom_id res chain seq x y z
N MET A 1 -8.12 -36.67 -61.62
CA MET A 1 -8.29 -37.64 -60.53
C MET A 1 -8.93 -36.91 -59.36
N ALA A 2 -10.21 -37.18 -59.11
CA ALA A 2 -10.99 -36.49 -58.10
C ALA A 2 -10.57 -36.99 -56.71
N TYR A 3 -10.00 -36.10 -55.89
CA TYR A 3 -9.80 -36.37 -54.47
C TYR A 3 -11.16 -36.27 -53.78
N SER A 4 -11.77 -37.42 -53.51
CA SER A 4 -12.90 -37.53 -52.60
C SER A 4 -12.45 -37.08 -51.21
N SER A 5 -13.05 -36.01 -50.71
CA SER A 5 -12.93 -35.59 -49.31
C SER A 5 -13.32 -36.78 -48.42
N PRO A 6 -12.46 -37.21 -47.48
CA PRO A 6 -12.79 -38.32 -46.60
C PRO A 6 -14.02 -37.95 -45.79
N THR A 7 -14.98 -38.87 -45.73
CA THR A 7 -16.15 -38.78 -44.86
C THR A 7 -15.69 -38.61 -43.40
N ASN A 8 -16.30 -37.70 -42.65
CA ASN A 8 -15.90 -37.34 -41.27
C ASN A 8 -15.70 -38.56 -40.33
N SER A 9 -16.38 -39.69 -40.59
CA SER A 9 -16.24 -40.93 -39.81
C SER A 9 -14.86 -41.60 -39.97
N SER A 10 -14.29 -41.57 -41.17
CA SER A 10 -12.98 -42.17 -41.44
C SER A 10 -11.85 -41.41 -40.74
N PHE A 11 -11.97 -40.09 -40.65
CA PHE A 11 -11.01 -39.24 -39.97
C PHE A 11 -11.04 -39.44 -38.45
N THR A 12 -12.23 -39.59 -37.86
CA THR A 12 -12.36 -39.84 -36.41
C THR A 12 -11.76 -41.18 -36.00
N GLU A 13 -11.91 -42.22 -36.82
CA GLU A 13 -11.31 -43.54 -36.59
C GLU A 13 -9.77 -43.45 -36.65
N TRP A 14 -9.24 -42.80 -37.68
CA TRP A 14 -7.79 -42.57 -37.84
C TRP A 14 -7.22 -41.74 -36.67
N LEU A 15 -7.90 -40.67 -36.27
CA LEU A 15 -7.50 -39.81 -35.16
C LEU A 15 -7.42 -40.61 -33.85
N HIS A 16 -8.42 -41.45 -33.59
CA HIS A 16 -8.46 -42.27 -32.39
C HIS A 16 -7.30 -43.28 -32.34
N GLN A 17 -7.03 -43.97 -33.45
CA GLN A 17 -5.90 -44.92 -33.52
C GLN A 17 -4.55 -44.20 -33.37
N THR A 18 -4.41 -43.03 -33.99
CA THR A 18 -3.18 -42.22 -33.90
C THR A 18 -2.94 -41.72 -32.48
N LEU A 19 -3.98 -41.29 -31.77
CA LEU A 19 -3.89 -40.87 -30.37
C LEU A 19 -3.52 -42.04 -29.44
N LEU A 20 -4.07 -43.23 -29.67
CA LEU A 20 -3.70 -44.43 -28.90
C LEU A 20 -2.23 -44.84 -29.13
N ALA A 21 -1.76 -44.78 -30.37
CA ALA A 21 -0.36 -45.05 -30.70
C ALA A 21 0.56 -43.99 -30.07
N TYR A 22 0.18 -42.71 -30.18
CA TYR A 22 0.93 -41.59 -29.60
C TYR A 22 1.01 -41.66 -28.06
N GLY A 23 -0.06 -42.10 -27.40
CA GLY A 23 -0.09 -42.26 -25.94
C GLY A 23 0.89 -43.31 -25.41
N LYS A 24 1.18 -44.36 -26.21
CA LYS A 24 2.11 -45.45 -25.87
C LYS A 24 3.59 -45.12 -26.05
N LEU A 25 3.91 -44.00 -26.69
CA LEU A 25 5.31 -43.57 -26.91
C LEU A 25 5.92 -42.98 -25.63
N ASP A 26 7.25 -43.06 -25.53
CA ASP A 26 8.03 -42.37 -24.50
C ASP A 26 8.11 -40.87 -24.76
N ASP A 27 8.43 -40.06 -23.74
CA ASP A 27 8.41 -38.60 -23.84
C ASP A 27 9.38 -38.03 -24.89
N SER A 28 10.52 -38.69 -25.12
CA SER A 28 11.46 -38.34 -26.19
C SER A 28 10.85 -38.54 -27.58
N ASP A 29 10.19 -39.68 -27.78
CA ASP A 29 9.57 -40.04 -29.07
C ASP A 29 8.32 -39.21 -29.34
N LYS A 30 7.57 -38.86 -28.29
CA LYS A 30 6.46 -37.89 -28.36
C LYS A 30 6.94 -36.52 -28.83
N ASN A 31 8.04 -36.02 -28.27
CA ASN A 31 8.63 -34.74 -28.68
C ASN A 31 9.14 -34.78 -30.13
N ALA A 32 9.76 -35.89 -30.55
CA ALA A 32 10.20 -36.08 -31.93
C ALA A 32 9.01 -36.11 -32.92
N ALA A 33 7.94 -36.82 -32.57
CA ALA A 33 6.72 -36.87 -33.36
C ALA A 33 6.01 -35.49 -33.44
N LEU A 34 5.95 -34.75 -32.33
CA LEU A 34 5.43 -33.37 -32.29
C LEU A 34 6.24 -32.45 -33.21
N ASN A 35 7.57 -32.51 -33.14
CA ASN A 35 8.44 -31.71 -34.01
C ASN A 35 8.24 -32.04 -35.49
N ALA A 36 8.09 -33.33 -35.83
CA ALA A 36 7.81 -33.75 -37.20
C ALA A 36 6.43 -33.25 -37.69
N LEU A 37 5.40 -33.30 -36.83
CA LEU A 37 4.08 -32.77 -37.13
C LEU A 37 4.09 -31.25 -37.29
N ILE A 38 4.85 -30.53 -36.47
CA ILE A 38 5.03 -29.08 -36.55
C ILE A 38 5.68 -28.69 -37.88
N VAL A 39 6.73 -29.39 -38.30
CA VAL A 39 7.42 -29.14 -39.58
C VAL A 39 6.53 -29.47 -40.78
N ALA A 40 5.66 -30.48 -40.66
CA ALA A 40 4.70 -30.83 -41.69
C ALA A 40 3.46 -29.90 -41.73
N SER A 41 3.26 -29.07 -40.70
CA SER A 41 2.12 -28.18 -40.55
C SER A 41 2.31 -26.84 -41.25
N GLY A 42 1.26 -26.29 -41.85
CA GLY A 42 1.27 -24.98 -42.51
C GLY A 42 1.06 -23.80 -41.54
N PRO A 43 1.12 -22.56 -42.05
CA PRO A 43 0.99 -21.34 -41.24
C PRO A 43 -0.32 -21.25 -40.44
N SER A 44 -1.43 -21.73 -41.01
CA SER A 44 -2.75 -21.72 -40.35
C SER A 44 -2.82 -22.67 -39.16
N GLN A 45 -2.22 -23.86 -39.28
CA GLN A 45 -2.15 -24.83 -38.18
C GLN A 45 -1.22 -24.35 -37.07
N MET A 46 -0.10 -23.70 -37.44
CA MET A 46 0.84 -23.11 -36.47
C MET A 46 0.21 -21.94 -35.70
N TYR A 47 -0.62 -21.13 -36.35
CA TYR A 47 -1.37 -20.07 -35.67
C TYR A 47 -2.39 -20.64 -34.67
N GLU A 48 -3.17 -21.65 -35.07
CA GLU A 48 -4.10 -22.33 -34.16
C GLU A 48 -3.38 -22.97 -32.97
N LEU A 49 -2.23 -23.63 -33.22
CA LEU A 49 -1.36 -24.17 -32.18
C LEU A 49 -0.88 -23.07 -31.24
N SER A 50 -0.46 -21.91 -31.76
CA SER A 50 0.02 -20.78 -30.94
C SER A 50 -1.05 -20.20 -30.02
N ILE A 51 -2.33 -20.26 -30.41
CA ILE A 51 -3.46 -19.81 -29.60
C ILE A 51 -3.83 -20.84 -28.53
N ARG A 52 -3.77 -22.13 -28.88
CA ARG A 52 -4.16 -23.24 -28.00
C ARG A 52 -3.08 -23.64 -27.01
N LEU A 53 -1.80 -23.56 -27.39
CA LEU A 53 -0.66 -23.94 -26.53
C LEU A 53 -0.66 -23.22 -25.18
N PRO A 54 -0.94 -21.90 -25.09
CA PRO A 54 -1.05 -21.22 -23.80
C PRO A 54 -2.02 -21.89 -22.81
N GLU A 55 -3.14 -22.45 -23.27
CA GLU A 55 -4.11 -23.15 -22.40
C GLU A 55 -3.51 -24.41 -21.74
N PHE A 56 -2.55 -25.04 -22.41
CA PHE A 56 -1.93 -26.29 -21.96
C PHE A 56 -0.57 -26.08 -21.26
N VAL A 57 0.17 -25.06 -21.66
CA VAL A 57 1.55 -24.81 -21.20
C VAL A 57 1.60 -23.86 -19.99
N PHE A 58 0.72 -22.85 -19.94
CA PHE A 58 0.73 -21.84 -18.89
C PHE A 58 -0.64 -21.76 -18.21
N ARG A 59 -0.81 -22.45 -17.08
CA ARG A 59 -1.98 -22.21 -16.23
C ARG A 59 -1.77 -20.93 -15.43
N ASP A 60 -2.28 -19.83 -15.96
CA ASP A 60 -2.51 -18.63 -15.16
C ASP A 60 -3.70 -18.87 -14.23
N PHE A 61 -3.42 -19.37 -13.03
CA PHE A 61 -4.45 -19.66 -12.03
C PHE A 61 -5.29 -18.42 -11.69
N ILE A 62 -4.70 -17.22 -11.66
CA ILE A 62 -5.41 -16.02 -11.24
C ILE A 62 -6.40 -15.55 -12.31
N SER A 63 -6.04 -15.63 -13.59
CA SER A 63 -6.94 -15.22 -14.67
C SER A 63 -8.09 -16.21 -14.92
N HIS A 64 -7.94 -17.48 -14.50
CA HIS A 64 -8.95 -18.54 -14.74
C HIS A 64 -9.81 -18.87 -13.52
N LEU A 65 -9.39 -18.50 -12.31
CA LEU A 65 -10.16 -18.76 -11.09
C LEU A 65 -11.26 -17.71 -10.88
N PRO A 66 -12.39 -18.11 -10.27
CA PRO A 66 -13.38 -17.17 -9.73
C PRO A 66 -12.75 -16.13 -8.80
N HIS A 67 -13.32 -14.93 -8.81
CA HIS A 67 -12.77 -13.76 -8.13
C HIS A 67 -12.62 -13.97 -6.61
N GLU A 68 -13.50 -14.75 -5.98
CA GLU A 68 -13.45 -15.08 -4.55
C GLU A 68 -12.24 -15.95 -4.20
N LEU A 69 -11.91 -16.92 -5.06
CA LEU A 69 -10.74 -17.78 -4.87
C LEU A 69 -9.46 -16.99 -5.07
N VAL A 70 -9.43 -16.09 -6.06
CA VAL A 70 -8.31 -15.16 -6.26
C VAL A 70 -8.05 -14.32 -5.01
N ILE A 71 -9.10 -13.73 -4.42
CA ILE A 71 -8.99 -12.99 -3.15
C ILE A 71 -8.45 -13.90 -2.04
N SER A 72 -8.98 -15.13 -1.93
CA SER A 72 -8.59 -16.07 -0.88
C SER A 72 -7.13 -16.54 -0.98
N ILE A 73 -6.55 -16.53 -2.17
CA ILE A 73 -5.13 -16.84 -2.40
C ILE A 73 -4.29 -15.60 -2.08
N LEU A 74 -4.67 -14.45 -2.62
CA LEU A 74 -3.89 -13.21 -2.50
C LEU A 74 -3.85 -12.66 -1.07
N GLN A 75 -4.85 -12.92 -0.23
CA GLN A 75 -4.86 -12.50 1.18
C GLN A 75 -3.75 -13.14 2.03
N TYR A 76 -3.15 -14.25 1.58
CA TYR A 76 -2.04 -14.90 2.30
C TYR A 76 -0.68 -14.29 1.96
N LEU A 77 -0.62 -13.44 0.92
CA LEU A 77 0.62 -12.76 0.53
C LEU A 77 0.78 -11.47 1.32
N ASP A 78 2.03 -11.10 1.59
CA ASP A 78 2.32 -9.77 2.11
C ASP A 78 2.25 -8.72 0.99
N GLY A 79 2.17 -7.45 1.38
CA GLY A 79 2.09 -6.35 0.42
C GLY A 79 3.33 -6.22 -0.47
N GLN A 80 4.50 -6.75 -0.10
CA GLN A 80 5.70 -6.70 -0.95
C GLN A 80 5.61 -7.73 -2.09
N HIS A 81 5.22 -8.96 -1.78
CA HIS A 81 4.97 -10.01 -2.75
C HIS A 81 3.80 -9.63 -3.66
N LEU A 82 2.76 -8.97 -3.16
CA LEU A 82 1.67 -8.45 -3.99
C LEU A 82 2.15 -7.43 -5.02
N LEU A 83 3.12 -6.57 -4.69
CA LEU A 83 3.74 -5.65 -5.66
C LEU A 83 4.52 -6.40 -6.75
N VAL A 84 5.19 -7.50 -6.39
CA VAL A 84 5.85 -8.39 -7.36
C VAL A 84 4.82 -9.06 -8.26
N CYS A 85 3.70 -9.55 -7.69
CA CYS A 85 2.60 -10.14 -8.46
C CYS A 85 1.99 -9.14 -9.47
N CYS A 86 1.91 -7.85 -9.13
CA CYS A 86 1.47 -6.81 -10.08
C CYS A 86 2.40 -6.67 -11.31
N GLN A 87 3.65 -7.12 -11.25
CA GLN A 87 4.62 -7.01 -12.35
C GLN A 87 4.57 -8.20 -13.32
N VAL A 88 3.85 -9.28 -12.97
CA VAL A 88 3.79 -10.52 -13.77
C VAL A 88 3.11 -10.29 -15.12
N CYS A 89 1.89 -9.75 -15.12
CA CYS A 89 1.17 -9.42 -16.35
C CYS A 89 0.09 -8.34 -16.14
N LYS A 90 -0.48 -7.82 -17.24
CA LYS A 90 -1.52 -6.78 -17.19
C LYS A 90 -2.79 -7.25 -16.48
N SER A 91 -3.22 -8.50 -16.71
CA SER A 91 -4.39 -9.11 -16.04
C SER A 91 -4.20 -9.17 -14.52
N TRP A 92 -3.03 -9.60 -14.06
CA TRP A 92 -2.68 -9.66 -12.64
C TRP A 92 -2.65 -8.26 -12.02
N ASN A 93 -2.05 -7.30 -12.72
CA ASN A 93 -2.01 -5.93 -12.23
C ASN A 93 -3.44 -5.35 -12.09
N ASP A 94 -4.31 -5.58 -13.07
CA ASP A 94 -5.69 -5.08 -13.03
C ASP A 94 -6.54 -5.77 -11.96
N THR A 95 -6.40 -7.10 -11.79
CA THR A 95 -7.10 -7.86 -10.75
C THR A 95 -6.63 -7.45 -9.36
N ILE A 96 -5.32 -7.38 -9.10
CA ILE A 96 -4.79 -7.00 -7.78
C ILE A 96 -5.14 -5.54 -7.43
N ASN A 97 -5.09 -4.62 -8.39
CA ASN A 97 -5.46 -3.22 -8.13
C ASN A 97 -6.97 -3.02 -7.95
N SER A 98 -7.82 -3.96 -8.42
CA SER A 98 -9.27 -3.89 -8.18
C SER A 98 -9.63 -4.26 -6.73
N LEU A 99 -8.76 -5.02 -6.04
CA LEU A 99 -8.92 -5.47 -4.67
C LEU A 99 -8.63 -4.36 -3.64
N SER A 100 -9.51 -3.36 -3.61
CA SER A 100 -9.40 -2.24 -2.67
C SER A 100 -9.34 -2.66 -1.19
N GLY A 101 -10.11 -3.66 -0.79
CA GLY A 101 -10.12 -4.14 0.61
C GLY A 101 -8.81 -4.77 1.06
N LEU A 102 -8.10 -5.44 0.14
CA LEU A 102 -6.83 -6.09 0.43
C LEU A 102 -5.71 -5.06 0.63
N TRP A 103 -5.64 -4.05 -0.26
CA TRP A 103 -4.72 -2.92 -0.09
C TRP A 103 -5.05 -2.08 1.14
N MET A 104 -6.33 -1.89 1.46
CA MET A 104 -6.76 -1.19 2.66
C MET A 104 -6.23 -1.88 3.93
N ARG A 105 -6.32 -3.22 3.99
CA ARG A 105 -5.80 -4.01 5.12
C ARG A 105 -4.28 -3.88 5.24
N HIS A 106 -3.54 -4.06 4.15
CA HIS A 106 -2.08 -3.91 4.19
C HIS A 106 -1.63 -2.48 4.53
N ALA A 107 -2.36 -1.45 4.07
CA ALA A 107 -2.08 -0.06 4.44
C ALA A 107 -2.32 0.19 5.94
N LEU A 108 -3.37 -0.40 6.52
CA LEU A 108 -3.60 -0.35 7.97
C LEU A 108 -2.50 -1.08 8.75
N ASP A 109 -2.07 -2.25 8.28
CA ASP A 109 -1.02 -3.04 8.94
C ASP A 109 0.34 -2.30 8.95
N THR A 110 0.60 -1.42 7.97
CA THR A 110 1.80 -0.56 7.95
C THR A 110 1.64 0.75 8.73
N GLY A 111 0.48 0.99 9.35
CA GLY A 111 0.19 2.21 10.10
C GLY A 111 -0.08 3.42 9.23
N ALA A 112 -0.49 3.23 7.97
CA ALA A 112 -0.93 4.34 7.13
C ALA A 112 -2.24 4.95 7.66
N ASP A 113 -2.41 6.26 7.47
CA ASP A 113 -3.70 6.91 7.76
C ASP A 113 -4.71 6.53 6.66
N VAL A 114 -5.72 5.75 7.06
CA VAL A 114 -6.81 5.29 6.19
C VAL A 114 -8.14 5.94 6.60
N SER A 115 -8.09 7.12 7.23
CA SER A 115 -9.28 7.89 7.57
C SER A 115 -10.11 8.21 6.32
N ALA A 116 -11.44 8.23 6.48
CA ALA A 116 -12.34 8.55 5.39
C ALA A 116 -12.09 9.96 4.82
N VAL A 117 -11.59 10.88 5.65
CA VAL A 117 -11.24 12.25 5.26
C VAL A 117 -10.09 12.24 4.25
N GLU A 118 -8.98 11.60 4.59
CA GLU A 118 -7.80 11.54 3.72
C GLU A 118 -8.11 10.78 2.43
N VAL A 119 -8.82 9.65 2.52
CA VAL A 119 -9.20 8.87 1.34
C VAL A 119 -10.12 9.66 0.40
N ASN A 120 -11.10 10.40 0.93
CA ASN A 120 -11.98 11.24 0.12
C ASN A 120 -11.25 12.42 -0.51
N HIS A 121 -10.30 13.03 0.22
CA HIS A 121 -9.44 14.08 -0.31
C HIS A 121 -8.59 13.57 -1.48
N LEU A 122 -7.91 12.43 -1.31
CA LEU A 122 -7.12 11.78 -2.37
C LEU A 122 -7.97 11.33 -3.56
N LEU A 123 -9.20 10.86 -3.30
CA LEU A 123 -10.17 10.53 -4.35
C LEU A 123 -10.53 11.76 -5.18
N ASP A 124 -10.84 12.90 -4.55
CA ASP A 124 -11.19 14.13 -5.25
C ASP A 124 -10.01 14.67 -6.08
N MET A 125 -8.79 14.64 -5.53
CA MET A 125 -7.57 14.98 -6.27
C MET A 125 -7.38 14.11 -7.52
N LYS A 126 -7.48 12.78 -7.37
CA LYS A 126 -7.33 11.86 -8.51
C LYS A 126 -8.49 11.99 -9.51
N TYR A 127 -9.71 12.19 -9.03
CA TYR A 127 -10.89 12.35 -9.87
C TYR A 127 -10.75 13.59 -10.78
N LYS A 128 -10.36 14.74 -10.21
CA LYS A 128 -10.07 15.97 -10.97
C LYS A 128 -9.00 15.79 -12.03
N SER A 129 -7.97 14.98 -11.74
CA SER A 129 -6.91 14.68 -12.71
C SER A 129 -7.35 13.73 -13.83
N ALA A 130 -8.29 12.82 -13.55
CA ALA A 130 -8.73 11.77 -14.47
C ALA A 130 -9.95 12.19 -15.32
N SER A 131 -10.81 13.07 -14.81
CA SER A 131 -12.02 13.54 -15.50
C SER A 131 -11.73 14.35 -16.77
N ALA A 132 -10.48 14.73 -17.01
CA ALA A 132 -10.06 15.41 -18.23
C ALA A 132 -10.23 14.56 -19.50
N TYR A 133 -10.31 13.23 -19.38
CA TYR A 133 -10.29 12.34 -20.56
C TYR A 133 -11.35 11.22 -20.57
N LYS A 134 -11.90 10.79 -19.41
CA LYS A 134 -13.02 9.82 -19.32
C LYS A 134 -13.54 9.70 -17.87
N GLU A 135 -14.80 9.29 -17.65
CA GLU A 135 -15.29 8.90 -16.32
C GLU A 135 -14.47 7.72 -15.77
N PRO A 136 -13.73 7.91 -14.66
CA PRO A 136 -12.85 6.88 -14.13
C PRO A 136 -13.60 5.91 -13.21
N ASN A 137 -13.21 4.64 -13.25
CA ASN A 137 -13.82 3.62 -12.38
C ASN A 137 -13.41 3.85 -10.91
N ILE A 138 -14.36 4.28 -10.09
CA ILE A 138 -14.16 4.63 -8.67
C ILE A 138 -13.57 3.47 -7.86
N ARG A 139 -13.96 2.22 -8.15
CA ARG A 139 -13.43 1.04 -7.43
C ARG A 139 -11.94 0.84 -7.70
N LYS A 140 -11.53 1.00 -8.97
CA LYS A 140 -10.12 0.90 -9.38
C LYS A 140 -9.30 2.05 -8.80
N LEU A 141 -9.86 3.27 -8.76
CA LEU A 141 -9.26 4.43 -8.11
C LEU A 141 -9.02 4.21 -6.62
N LYS A 142 -10.02 3.67 -5.89
CA LYS A 142 -9.87 3.35 -4.46
C LYS A 142 -8.75 2.35 -4.22
N GLY A 143 -8.67 1.28 -5.02
CA GLY A 143 -7.58 0.31 -4.91
C GLY A 143 -6.19 0.92 -5.16
N GLN A 144 -6.08 1.81 -6.16
CA GLN A 144 -4.83 2.55 -6.39
C GLN A 144 -4.46 3.48 -5.24
N ILE A 145 -5.43 4.17 -4.62
CA ILE A 145 -5.16 5.07 -3.48
C ILE A 145 -4.63 4.28 -2.28
N PHE A 146 -5.27 3.15 -1.93
CA PHE A 146 -4.78 2.32 -0.84
C PHE A 146 -3.39 1.76 -1.12
N LYS A 147 -3.10 1.40 -2.37
CA LYS A 147 -1.76 0.98 -2.80
C LYS A 147 -0.74 2.11 -2.66
N ASP A 148 -1.09 3.33 -3.05
CA ASP A 148 -0.20 4.50 -2.93
C ASP A 148 0.08 4.84 -1.45
N LEU A 149 -0.92 4.76 -0.58
CA LEU A 149 -0.77 4.91 0.88
C LEU A 149 0.13 3.82 1.48
N TYR A 150 -0.06 2.57 1.04
CA TYR A 150 0.82 1.46 1.41
C TYR A 150 2.26 1.71 0.97
N LEU A 151 2.48 2.13 -0.29
CA LEU A 151 3.82 2.44 -0.80
C LEU A 151 4.48 3.59 -0.05
N LYS A 152 3.72 4.64 0.28
CA LYS A 152 4.20 5.79 1.07
C LYS A 152 4.64 5.35 2.47
N SER A 153 3.78 4.62 3.19
CA SER A 153 4.10 4.12 4.54
C SER A 153 5.29 3.16 4.52
N LEU A 154 5.38 2.28 3.52
CA LEU A 154 6.50 1.36 3.35
C LEU A 154 7.81 2.10 3.06
N ALA A 155 7.80 3.13 2.21
CA ALA A 155 8.95 3.97 1.95
C ALA A 155 9.43 4.69 3.22
N THR A 156 8.49 5.21 4.01
CA THR A 156 8.77 5.83 5.31
C THR A 156 9.41 4.82 6.29
N LEU A 157 8.84 3.62 6.43
CA LEU A 157 9.39 2.57 7.29
C LEU A 157 10.78 2.10 6.85
N LYS A 158 11.00 1.94 5.55
CA LYS A 158 12.32 1.61 4.99
C LYS A 158 13.32 2.72 5.28
N GLY A 159 12.94 3.98 5.08
CA GLY A 159 13.76 5.14 5.39
C GLY A 159 14.18 5.18 6.86
N PHE A 160 13.27 4.82 7.80
CA PHE A 160 13.60 4.78 9.22
C PHE A 160 14.60 3.67 9.53
N ARG A 161 14.49 2.51 8.87
CA ARG A 161 15.45 1.40 9.04
C ARG A 161 16.83 1.70 8.46
N THR A 162 16.90 2.43 7.34
CA THR A 162 18.16 2.76 6.68
C THR A 162 18.76 4.08 7.17
N GLY A 163 18.08 4.79 8.07
CA GLY A 163 18.47 6.13 8.54
C GLY A 163 18.32 7.24 7.50
N SER A 164 17.95 6.91 6.26
CA SER A 164 17.86 7.86 5.14
C SER A 164 16.69 8.84 5.25
N SER A 165 15.69 8.54 6.09
CA SER A 165 14.55 9.43 6.35
C SER A 165 14.70 10.28 7.60
N ILE A 166 15.77 10.12 8.38
CA ILE A 166 16.07 11.00 9.51
C ILE A 166 16.76 12.22 8.93
N ASN A 167 15.97 13.11 8.34
CA ASN A 167 16.46 14.41 7.91
C ASN A 167 16.02 15.44 8.95
N ILE A 168 16.98 16.05 9.63
CA ILE A 168 16.73 17.18 10.53
C ILE A 168 16.32 18.34 9.63
N GLN A 169 15.01 18.53 9.43
CA GLN A 169 14.53 19.57 8.53
C GLN A 169 14.68 20.96 9.13
N LYS A 170 14.61 21.09 10.46
CA LYS A 170 14.71 22.36 11.17
C LYS A 170 15.32 22.13 12.56
N GLU A 171 16.32 22.94 12.88
CA GLU A 171 16.84 23.10 14.23
C GLU A 171 16.33 24.44 14.78
N PHE A 172 15.75 24.39 15.97
CA PHE A 172 15.25 25.57 16.66
C PHE A 172 16.16 25.86 17.83
N ILE A 173 16.99 26.88 17.68
CA ILE A 173 17.93 27.33 18.70
C ILE A 173 17.29 28.55 19.36
N ASP A 174 16.78 28.40 20.58
CA ASP A 174 16.50 29.56 21.41
C ASP A 174 17.81 30.08 22.03
N LYS A 175 17.87 31.38 22.33
CA LYS A 175 19.12 32.12 22.60
C LYS A 175 19.79 31.82 23.96
N GLY A 176 19.44 30.74 24.64
CA GLY A 176 20.07 30.37 25.91
C GLY A 176 20.24 28.86 26.10
N ASP A 177 21.24 28.49 26.91
CA ASP A 177 21.59 27.12 27.31
C ASP A 177 20.55 26.50 28.26
N TRP A 178 19.26 26.64 27.94
CA TRP A 178 18.17 26.10 28.73
C TRP A 178 17.91 24.67 28.31
N ARG A 179 17.70 23.78 29.29
CA ARG A 179 17.45 22.37 29.01
C ARG A 179 15.96 22.18 28.72
N ILE A 180 15.68 21.44 27.65
CA ILE A 180 14.34 20.95 27.37
C ILE A 180 14.11 19.75 28.30
N THR A 181 13.20 19.91 29.26
CA THR A 181 12.86 18.88 30.24
C THR A 181 11.79 17.92 29.73
N TYR A 182 10.95 18.40 28.80
CA TYR A 182 9.84 17.62 28.26
C TYR A 182 9.62 17.89 26.78
N VAL A 183 9.31 16.83 26.02
CA VAL A 183 8.83 16.89 24.64
C VAL A 183 7.63 15.98 24.50
N GLY A 184 6.53 16.52 23.97
CA GLY A 184 5.31 15.77 23.67
C GLY A 184 4.76 16.11 22.28
N TYR A 185 3.93 15.22 21.75
CA TYR A 185 3.19 15.41 20.51
C TYR A 185 1.70 15.44 20.82
N PHE A 186 1.01 16.50 20.40
CA PHE A 186 -0.42 16.66 20.61
C PHE A 186 -1.07 17.36 19.43
N GLY A 187 -2.10 16.74 18.84
CA GLY A 187 -2.95 17.36 17.82
C GLY A 187 -2.20 17.85 16.57
N GLY A 188 -1.09 17.22 16.19
CA GLY A 188 -0.27 17.66 15.05
C GLY A 188 0.77 18.74 15.39
N ASN A 189 0.88 19.12 16.66
CA ASN A 189 1.86 20.09 17.16
C ASN A 189 2.83 19.41 18.13
N ILE A 190 4.02 19.97 18.27
CA ILE A 190 4.99 19.57 19.30
C ILE A 190 4.86 20.53 20.47
N VAL A 191 4.90 20.01 21.69
CA VAL A 191 4.94 20.83 22.90
C VAL A 191 6.22 20.55 23.65
N THR A 192 6.94 21.61 23.98
CA THR A 192 8.21 21.54 24.71
C THR A 192 8.11 22.29 26.02
N GLY A 193 8.52 21.65 27.11
CA GLY A 193 8.75 22.29 28.41
C GLY A 193 10.23 22.57 28.59
N CYS A 194 10.56 23.77 29.06
CA CYS A 194 11.92 24.24 29.21
C CYS A 194 12.19 24.72 30.65
N ASP A 195 13.46 24.63 31.07
CA ASP A 195 13.91 25.15 32.37
C ASP A 195 13.83 26.68 32.48
N ASP A 196 13.67 27.38 31.35
CA ASP A 196 13.45 28.84 31.27
C ASP A 196 12.08 29.31 31.77
N HIS A 197 11.32 28.39 32.38
CA HIS A 197 9.96 28.59 32.84
C HIS A 197 8.96 28.82 31.71
N THR A 198 9.28 28.42 30.47
CA THR A 198 8.36 28.51 29.34
C THR A 198 7.91 27.13 28.86
N VAL A 199 6.65 27.09 28.42
CA VAL A 199 6.10 26.02 27.61
C VAL A 199 5.81 26.58 26.24
N GLN A 200 6.39 25.96 25.21
CA GLN A 200 6.22 26.39 23.82
C GLN A 200 5.48 25.31 23.02
N VAL A 201 4.50 25.75 22.23
CA VAL A 201 3.77 24.92 21.27
C VAL A 201 4.26 25.26 19.87
N TRP A 202 4.70 24.25 19.14
CA TRP A 202 5.32 24.36 17.83
C TRP A 202 4.44 23.71 16.77
N ASP A 203 4.22 24.42 15.67
CA ASP A 203 3.66 23.81 14.47
C ASP A 203 4.74 22.99 13.76
N ILE A 204 4.45 21.73 13.48
CA ILE A 204 5.38 20.79 12.84
C ILE A 204 5.64 21.17 11.39
N LEU A 205 4.63 21.69 10.69
CA LEU A 205 4.75 22.01 9.26
C LEU A 205 5.55 23.31 9.07
N SER A 206 5.11 24.39 9.71
CA SER A 206 5.80 25.69 9.58
C SER A 206 7.07 25.77 10.42
N GLY A 207 7.22 24.95 11.47
CA GLY A 207 8.34 25.02 12.40
C GLY A 207 8.35 26.30 13.23
N ARG A 208 7.20 26.96 13.39
CA ARG A 208 7.11 28.21 14.17
C ARG A 208 6.49 27.91 15.52
N ALA A 209 6.96 28.60 16.56
CA ALA A 209 6.28 28.64 17.83
C ALA A 209 4.92 29.35 17.63
N LEU A 210 3.84 28.59 17.79
CA LEU A 210 2.46 29.10 17.74
C LEU A 210 2.13 29.87 19.00
N THR A 211 2.57 29.36 20.16
CA THR A 211 2.23 29.93 21.46
C THR A 211 3.36 29.65 22.43
N SER A 212 3.70 30.66 23.24
CA SER A 212 4.61 30.53 24.37
C SER A 212 3.86 30.97 25.63
N VAL A 213 3.87 30.10 26.64
CA VAL A 213 3.23 30.33 27.93
C VAL A 213 4.33 30.36 28.97
N THR A 214 4.43 31.48 29.69
CA THR A 214 5.32 31.63 30.84
C THR A 214 4.65 31.00 32.07
N THR A 215 5.29 29.99 32.64
CA THR A 215 4.81 29.19 33.78
C THR A 215 5.89 29.14 34.87
N HIS A 216 5.97 28.05 35.62
CA HIS A 216 7.05 27.73 36.55
C HIS A 216 8.14 26.86 35.90
N SER A 217 9.19 26.49 36.64
CA SER A 217 10.16 25.47 36.18
C SER A 217 9.44 24.15 35.94
N VAL A 218 9.36 23.70 34.69
CA VAL A 218 8.58 22.54 34.27
C VAL A 218 9.43 21.28 34.40
N CYS A 219 9.05 20.36 35.28
CA CYS A 219 9.66 19.03 35.39
C CYS A 219 8.89 17.97 34.60
N CYS A 220 7.58 18.11 34.49
CA CYS A 220 6.70 17.18 33.79
C CYS A 220 5.52 17.95 33.20
N LEU A 221 5.00 17.47 32.07
CA LEU A 221 3.93 18.11 31.33
C LEU A 221 3.00 17.03 30.77
N THR A 222 1.69 17.26 30.85
CA THR A 222 0.70 16.41 30.19
C THR A 222 -0.40 17.25 29.56
N ILE A 223 -0.94 16.78 28.44
CA ILE A 223 -1.88 17.54 27.61
C ILE A 223 -3.13 16.71 27.42
N THR A 224 -4.28 17.36 27.57
CA THR A 224 -5.60 16.82 27.23
C THR A 224 -6.22 17.70 26.15
N ASP A 225 -7.38 17.31 25.61
CA ASP A 225 -8.05 18.07 24.56
C ASP A 225 -8.42 19.51 24.94
N THR A 226 -8.51 19.81 26.24
CA THR A 226 -8.98 21.11 26.76
C THR A 226 -7.91 21.84 27.56
N ASN A 227 -7.13 21.09 28.35
CA ASN A 227 -6.21 21.65 29.32
C ASN A 227 -4.81 21.05 29.19
N LEU A 228 -3.83 21.90 29.44
CA LEU A 228 -2.43 21.59 29.65
C LEU A 228 -2.17 21.55 31.16
N TYR A 229 -1.48 20.53 31.64
CA TYR A 229 -1.06 20.42 33.02
C TYR A 229 0.46 20.42 33.09
N THR A 230 1.00 21.29 33.93
CA THR A 230 2.44 21.41 34.17
C THR A 230 2.73 21.08 35.62
N ALA A 231 3.84 20.41 35.89
CA ALA A 231 4.32 20.15 37.24
C ALA A 231 5.72 20.73 37.41
N SER A 232 6.00 21.20 38.62
CA SER A 232 7.27 21.85 38.98
C SER A 232 8.09 21.04 39.97
N PHE A 233 9.41 21.30 39.97
CA PHE A 233 10.29 20.88 41.06
C PHE A 233 9.94 21.52 42.42
N ASN A 234 9.19 22.62 42.41
CA ASN A 234 8.79 23.34 43.63
C ASN A 234 7.50 22.80 44.26
N ALA A 235 7.14 21.53 44.01
CA ALA A 235 5.97 20.84 44.55
C ALA A 235 4.59 21.42 44.15
N ASN A 236 4.55 22.29 43.13
CA ASN A 236 3.32 22.84 42.58
C ASN A 236 3.03 22.23 41.21
N ALA A 237 1.76 21.98 40.92
CA ALA A 237 1.28 21.69 39.58
C ALA A 237 0.27 22.76 39.16
N GLU A 238 0.23 23.13 37.89
CA GLU A 238 -0.70 24.13 37.36
C GLU A 238 -1.48 23.56 36.18
N SER A 239 -2.72 24.00 36.04
CA SER A 239 -3.55 23.74 34.88
C SER A 239 -3.74 25.01 34.05
N TRP A 240 -3.67 24.85 32.74
CA TRP A 240 -3.72 25.90 31.75
C TRP A 240 -4.77 25.53 30.70
N ASN A 241 -5.63 26.48 30.34
CA ASN A 241 -6.61 26.25 29.30
C ASN A 241 -5.95 26.43 27.92
N LEU A 242 -5.97 25.39 27.07
CA LEU A 242 -5.29 25.42 25.76
C LEU A 242 -5.90 26.41 24.79
N ALA A 243 -7.22 26.57 24.80
CA ALA A 243 -7.93 27.45 23.86
C ALA A 243 -7.64 28.94 24.13
N THR A 244 -7.41 29.30 25.39
CA THR A 244 -7.20 30.69 25.81
C THR A 244 -5.77 31.01 26.23
N GLY A 245 -4.93 29.99 26.44
CA GLY A 245 -3.57 30.12 26.97
C GLY A 245 -3.51 30.65 28.41
N ARG A 246 -4.64 30.66 29.13
CA ARG A 246 -4.72 31.24 30.48
C ARG A 246 -4.54 30.20 31.58
N HIS A 247 -3.84 30.60 32.64
CA HIS A 247 -3.76 29.86 33.88
C HIS A 247 -5.17 29.64 34.46
N SER A 248 -5.49 28.39 34.79
CA SER A 248 -6.76 28.00 35.36
C SER A 248 -6.64 27.78 36.87
N GLN A 249 -5.77 26.87 37.31
CA GLN A 249 -5.65 26.51 38.73
C GLN A 249 -4.23 26.09 39.09
N THR A 250 -3.84 26.36 40.34
CA THR A 250 -2.61 25.86 40.97
C THR A 250 -2.97 24.80 42.00
N PHE A 251 -2.37 23.63 41.89
CA PHE A 251 -2.44 22.51 42.82
C PHE A 251 -1.18 22.51 43.69
N CYS A 252 -1.36 22.68 44.99
CA CYS A 252 -0.30 22.65 45.98
C CYS A 252 -0.52 21.47 46.93
N GLY A 253 0.57 20.85 47.42
CA GLY A 253 0.50 19.82 48.47
C GLY A 253 1.24 18.52 48.16
N HIS A 254 2.18 18.56 47.21
CA HIS A 254 3.00 17.40 46.86
C HIS A 254 4.10 17.11 47.88
#